data_AF-A0A494ZUY5-F1
#
_entry.id   AF-A0A494ZUY5-F1
#
_cell.length_a   1.000
_cell.length_b   1.000
_cell.length_c   1.000
_cell.angle_alpha   90.00
_cell.angle_beta   90.00
_cell.angle_gamma   90.00
#
_symmetry.space_group_name_H-M   'P 1'
#
loop_
_entity.id
_entity.type
_entity.pdbx_description
1 polymer ?
#
loop_
_entity_poly.entity_id
_entity_poly.type
_entity_poly.pdbx_seq_one_letter_code
_entity_poly.pdbx_strand_id
1 'polypeptide(L)' 'MYLFMPFLYFPEDKAEYIPAVISFVIFMTLAGIAMYLFYRKSKKDEQEFNKKYEKRLKESAKAKSER' A
#
# COMPACT_ATOMS: atom_id res chain seq x y z
N MET A 1 -0.22 -39.23 -3.60
CA MET A 1 -0.39 -37.87 -3.06
C MET A 1 0.86 -37.55 -2.24
N TYR A 2 1.83 -36.80 -2.80
CA TYR A 2 3.01 -36.38 -2.04
C TYR A 2 2.63 -35.14 -1.23
N LEU A 3 2.61 -35.27 0.09
CA LEU A 3 2.63 -34.13 0.99
C LEU A 3 4.00 -33.48 0.84
N PHE A 4 4.06 -32.37 0.13
CA PHE A 4 5.22 -31.49 0.11
C PHE A 4 5.34 -30.89 1.51
N MET A 5 6.04 -31.58 2.40
CA MET A 5 6.52 -30.98 3.62
C MET A 5 7.86 -30.36 3.23
N PRO A 6 7.95 -29.05 2.91
CA PRO A 6 9.26 -28.44 2.76
C PRO A 6 9.93 -28.59 4.11
N PHE A 7 10.90 -29.50 4.19
CA PHE A 7 11.72 -29.65 5.38
C PHE A 7 12.25 -28.26 5.71
N LEU A 8 12.01 -27.80 6.93
CA LEU A 8 12.58 -26.55 7.39
C LEU A 8 14.09 -26.78 7.47
N TYR A 9 14.78 -26.47 6.38
CA TYR A 9 16.22 -26.64 6.29
C TYR A 9 16.87 -25.62 7.21
N PHE A 10 17.46 -26.13 8.28
CA PHE A 10 18.25 -25.35 9.20
C PHE A 10 19.72 -25.62 8.90
N PRO A 11 20.42 -24.74 8.18
CA PRO A 11 21.85 -24.86 8.01
C PRO A 11 22.56 -24.86 9.37
N GLU A 12 23.56 -25.73 9.49
CA GLU A 12 24.46 -25.79 10.64
C GLU A 12 25.22 -24.47 10.76
N ASP A 13 25.72 -23.96 9.63
CA ASP A 13 26.32 -22.63 9.53
C ASP A 13 25.26 -21.54 9.29
N LYS A 14 25.20 -20.56 10.19
CA LYS A 14 24.22 -19.45 10.09
C LYS A 14 24.51 -18.49 8.94
N ALA A 15 25.72 -18.51 8.37
CA ALA A 15 26.08 -17.71 7.20
C ALA A 15 25.20 -18.03 5.98
N GLU A 16 24.68 -19.25 5.87
CA GLU A 16 23.79 -19.66 4.77
C GLU A 16 22.43 -18.94 4.78
N TYR A 17 22.04 -18.28 5.89
CA TYR A 17 20.84 -17.45 5.95
C TYR A 17 21.02 -16.03 5.38
N ILE A 18 22.26 -15.57 5.18
CA ILE A 18 22.55 -14.21 4.71
C ILE A 18 21.77 -13.86 3.42
N PRO A 19 21.72 -14.73 2.39
CA PRO A 19 20.93 -14.46 1.18
C PRO A 19 19.43 -14.29 1.44
N ALA A 20 18.87 -15.07 2.37
CA ALA A 20 17.46 -14.98 2.75
C ALA A 20 17.16 -13.67 3.48
N VAL A 21 18.03 -13.25 4.41
CA VAL A 21 17.89 -11.97 5.14
C VAL A 21 18.00 -10.79 4.17
N ILE A 22 18.96 -10.81 3.25
CA ILE A 22 19.10 -9.75 2.23
C ILE A 22 17.82 -9.66 1.38
N SER A 23 17.32 -10.80 0.90
CA SER A 23 16.08 -10.83 0.11
C SER A 23 14.90 -10.28 0.91
N PHE A 24 14.76 -10.70 2.16
CA PHE A 24 13.72 -10.21 3.06
C PHE A 24 13.78 -8.70 3.26
N VAL A 25 14.96 -8.14 3.53
CA VAL A 25 15.16 -6.70 3.71
C VAL A 25 14.81 -5.94 2.44
N ILE A 26 15.19 -6.44 1.26
CA ILE A 26 14.83 -5.81 -0.02
C ILE A 26 13.30 -5.79 -0.18
N PHE A 27 12.62 -6.93 -0.01
CA PHE A 27 11.16 -6.99 -0.16
C PHE A 27 10.44 -6.13 0.87
N MET A 28 10.88 -6.13 2.13
CA MET A 28 10.32 -5.27 3.17
C MET A 28 10.48 -3.79 2.83
N THR A 29 11.66 -3.40 2.35
CA THR A 29 11.94 -2.01 1.97
C THR A 29 11.05 -1.60 0.79
N LEU A 30 10.95 -2.44 -0.24
CA LEU A 30 10.09 -2.19 -1.40
C LEU A 30 8.61 -2.11 -1.02
N ALA A 31 8.14 -2.99 -0.14
CA ALA A 31 6.77 -2.95 0.37
C ALA A 31 6.50 -1.65 1.15
N GLY A 32 7.44 -1.22 2.00
CA GLY A 32 7.36 0.05 2.73
C GLY A 32 7.29 1.25 1.78
N ILE A 33 8.13 1.29 0.74
CA ILE A 33 8.11 2.33 -0.29
C ILE A 33 6.79 2.32 -1.05
N ALA A 34 6.32 1.15 -1.49
CA ALA A 34 5.05 1.03 -2.20
C ALA A 34 3.88 1.56 -1.36
N MET A 35 3.78 1.13 -0.10
CA MET A 35 2.75 1.62 0.83
C MET A 35 2.82 3.13 1.04
N TYR A 36 4.03 3.68 1.19
CA TYR A 36 4.22 5.13 1.31
C TYR A 36 3.74 5.89 0.07
N LEU A 37 4.07 5.39 -1.13
CA LEU A 37 3.64 6.00 -2.39
C LEU A 37 2.11 5.94 -2.55
N PHE A 38 1.50 4.79 -2.26
CA PHE A 38 0.04 4.63 -2.28
C PHE A 38 -0.65 5.59 -1.31
N TYR A 39 -0.15 5.68 -0.07
CA TYR A 39 -0.69 6.60 0.94
C TYR A 39 -0.62 8.06 0.48
N ARG A 40 0.53 8.48 -0.05
CA ARG A 40 0.72 9.85 -0.54
C ARG A 40 -0.20 10.15 -1.73
N LYS A 41 -0.39 9.19 -2.63
CA LYS A 41 -1.32 9.33 -3.77
C LYS A 41 -2.76 9.43 -3.27
N SER A 42 -3.17 8.54 -2.38
CA SER A 42 -4.51 8.50 -1.81
C SER A 42 -4.90 9.82 -1.13
N LYS A 43 -4.00 10.41 -0.33
CA LYS A 43 -4.24 11.72 0.30
C LYS A 43 -4.45 12.86 -0.70
N LYS A 44 -3.72 12.87 -1.81
CA LYS A 44 -3.91 13.89 -2.85
C LYS A 44 -5.25 13.71 -3.54
N ASP A 45 -5.59 12.47 -3.87
CA ASP A 45 -6.83 12.13 -4.56
C ASP A 45 -8.05 12.44 -3.68
N GLU A 46 -7.97 12.18 -2.37
CA GLU A 46 -8.97 12.55 -1.38
C GLU A 46 -9.19 14.08 -1.31
N GLN A 47 -8.12 14.87 -1.26
CA GLN A 47 -8.21 16.32 -1.25
C GLN A 47 -8.87 16.88 -2.51
N GLU A 48 -8.53 16.33 -3.68
CA GLU A 48 -9.17 16.73 -4.94
C GLU A 48 -10.65 16.33 -5.00
N PHE A 49 -10.97 15.13 -4.52
CA PHE A 49 -12.35 14.66 -4.45
C PHE A 49 -13.20 15.55 -3.55
N ASN A 50 -12.74 15.86 -2.34
CA ASN A 50 -13.47 16.70 -1.38
C ASN A 50 -13.73 18.11 -1.96
N LYS A 51 -12.73 18.72 -2.61
CA LYS A 51 -12.91 20.04 -3.27
C LYS A 51 -13.99 20.00 -4.35
N LYS A 52 -13.99 18.97 -5.20
CA LYS A 52 -15.00 18.81 -6.26
C LYS A 52 -16.39 18.56 -5.66
N TYR A 53 -16.46 17.74 -4.61
CA TYR A 53 -17.71 17.42 -3.91
C TYR A 53 -18.32 18.65 -3.26
N GLU A 54 -17.54 19.45 -2.51
CA GLU A 54 -18.00 20.70 -1.90
C GLU A 54 -18.52 21.69 -2.95
N LYS A 55 -17.80 21.84 -4.08
CA LYS A 55 -18.22 22.72 -5.17
C LYS A 55 -19.60 22.29 -5.71
N ARG A 56 -19.79 20.99 -5.97
CA ARG A 56 -21.06 20.42 -6.45
C ARG A 56 -22.20 20.62 -5.44
N LEU A 57 -21.93 20.50 -4.14
CA LEU A 57 -22.92 20.79 -3.09
C LEU A 57 -23.36 22.26 -3.12
N LYS A 58 -22.40 23.19 -3.22
CA LYS A 58 -22.68 24.63 -3.27
C LYS A 58 -23.48 25.01 -4.51
N GLU A 59 -23.13 24.47 -5.68
CA GLU A 59 -23.87 24.67 -6.93
C GLU A 59 -25.32 24.14 -6.82
N SER A 60 -25.50 22.96 -6.24
CA SER A 60 -26.82 22.35 -6.04
C SER A 60 -27.68 23.14 -5.04
N ALA A 61 -27.08 23.65 -3.96
CA ALA A 61 -27.76 24.48 -2.97
C ALA A 61 -28.18 25.83 -3.57
N LYS A 62 -27.32 26.46 -4.37
CA LYS A 62 -27.63 27.72 -5.07
C LYS A 62 -28.77 27.54 -6.07
N ALA A 63 -28.74 26.49 -6.88
CA ALA A 63 -29.80 26.18 -7.85
C ALA A 63 -31.16 25.90 -7.20
N LYS A 64 -31.19 25.43 -5.94
CA LYS A 64 -32.42 25.22 -5.17
C LYS A 64 -32.95 26.50 -4.51
N SER A 65 -32.07 27.45 -4.21
CA SER A 65 -32.43 28.77 -3.65
C SER A 65 -33.00 29.75 -4.69
N GLU A 66 -32.73 29.53 -5.97
CA GLU A 66 -33.17 30.39 -7.08
C GLU A 66 -34.48 29.90 -7.73
N ARG A 67 -35.09 28.83 -7.20
CA ARG A 67 -36.42 28.31 -7.57
C ARG A 67 -37.41 28.57 -6.45
#